data_AF-A0A0D2SJ29-F1
#
_entry.id   AF-A0A0D2SJ29-F1
#
_cell.length_a   1.000
_cell.length_b   1.000
_cell.length_c   1.000
_cell.angle_alpha   90.00
_cell.angle_beta   90.00
_cell.angle_gamma   90.00
#
_symmetry.space_group_name_H-M   'P 1'
#
loop_
_entity.id
_entity.type
_entity.pdbx_description
1 polymer ?
#
loop_
_entity_poly.entity_id
_entity_poly.type
_entity_poly.pdbx_seq_one_letter_code
_entity_poly.pdbx_strand_id
1 'polypeptide(L)'
;CVPLHNFDYIYNYLMHANMSFVDCFLDPGPHGNGRYSEHMLPEVEKKDFRKGAQWFSMRRQHALIVMADSLYYSRFRDYCKPGFDGKNCIADEHYLPTFFNMIDPGGIANWSVTHVDWSERKWHPKSYKAQDVTEDLLNNITSIDLSIHVTSEAKSERLVQPCLWNGIKRPCYLFARKFYPETVDKLMTLLNF
;
A
#
# COMPACT_ATOMS: atom_id res chain seq x y z
N CYS A 1 -12.07 4.21 -6.08
CA CYS A 1 -10.84 3.67 -6.68
C CYS A 1 -11.18 3.39 -8.13
N VAL A 2 -10.28 3.68 -9.07
CA VAL A 2 -10.55 3.52 -10.50
C VAL A 2 -9.42 2.74 -11.17
N PRO A 3 -9.73 1.83 -12.11
CA PRO A 3 -8.70 1.21 -12.94
C PRO A 3 -8.05 2.24 -13.85
N LEU A 4 -6.74 2.10 -14.09
CA LEU A 4 -5.96 2.97 -14.98
C LEU A 4 -5.68 2.32 -16.34
N HIS A 5 -5.95 1.03 -16.47
CA HIS A 5 -5.71 0.23 -17.67
C HIS A 5 -6.95 -0.62 -17.96
N ASN A 6 -7.01 -1.17 -19.17
CA ASN A 6 -8.05 -2.11 -19.54
C ASN A 6 -7.97 -3.43 -18.73
N PHE A 7 -9.06 -4.20 -18.77
CA PHE A 7 -9.17 -5.45 -18.03
C PHE A 7 -8.05 -6.44 -18.36
N ASP A 8 -7.75 -6.65 -19.64
CA ASP A 8 -6.74 -7.62 -20.07
C ASP A 8 -5.35 -7.28 -19.53
N TYR A 9 -4.99 -5.99 -19.51
CA TYR A 9 -3.72 -5.56 -18.92
C TYR A 9 -3.68 -5.87 -17.43
N ILE A 10 -4.71 -5.47 -16.67
CA ILE A 10 -4.79 -5.68 -15.22
C ILE A 10 -4.78 -7.17 -14.89
N TYR A 11 -5.60 -7.95 -15.59
CA TYR A 11 -5.69 -9.40 -15.43
C TYR A 11 -4.34 -10.05 -15.68
N ASN A 12 -3.70 -9.78 -16.82
CA ASN A 12 -2.42 -10.38 -17.15
C ASN A 12 -1.31 -9.94 -16.17
N TYR A 13 -1.32 -8.69 -15.72
CA TYR A 13 -0.36 -8.18 -14.75
C TYR A 13 -0.47 -8.92 -13.41
N LEU A 14 -1.68 -9.10 -12.89
CA LEU A 14 -1.90 -9.74 -11.59
C LEU A 14 -1.78 -11.27 -11.67
N MET A 15 -2.32 -11.90 -12.70
CA MET A 15 -2.38 -13.36 -12.80
C MET A 15 -1.03 -14.00 -13.13
N HIS A 16 -0.17 -13.32 -13.89
CA HIS A 16 1.18 -13.80 -14.19
C HIS A 16 2.24 -13.33 -13.19
N ALA A 17 1.89 -12.50 -12.20
CA ALA A 17 2.80 -12.15 -11.12
C ALA A 17 3.07 -13.37 -10.23
N ASN A 18 4.35 -13.58 -9.88
CA ASN A 18 4.75 -14.63 -8.94
C ASN A 18 4.68 -14.18 -7.46
N MET A 19 4.38 -12.90 -7.22
CA MET A 19 4.38 -12.26 -5.90
C MET A 19 3.04 -11.58 -5.60
N SER A 20 2.83 -11.17 -4.35
CA SER A 20 1.71 -10.29 -3.96
C SER A 20 2.15 -8.84 -3.85
N PHE A 21 1.25 -7.91 -4.20
CA PHE A 21 1.47 -6.48 -4.11
C PHE A 21 0.95 -5.97 -2.77
N VAL A 22 1.74 -6.22 -1.73
CA VAL A 22 1.56 -5.68 -0.38
C VAL A 22 2.65 -4.64 -0.17
N ASP A 23 2.23 -3.41 0.12
CA ASP A 23 3.12 -2.32 0.43
C ASP A 23 3.75 -2.53 1.81
N CYS A 24 5.08 -2.40 1.92
CA CYS A 24 5.80 -2.77 3.14
C CYS A 24 7.11 -2.00 3.25
N PHE A 25 7.25 -1.19 4.30
CA PHE A 25 8.47 -0.44 4.58
C PHE A 25 8.63 -0.16 6.07
N LEU A 26 9.86 0.16 6.47
CA LEU A 26 10.17 0.64 7.82
C LEU A 26 9.97 2.15 7.87
N ASP A 27 9.16 2.61 8.82
CA ASP A 27 8.98 4.04 9.14
C ASP A 27 9.26 4.23 10.62
N PRO A 28 10.49 4.57 11.02
CA PRO A 28 10.85 4.74 12.44
C PRO A 28 10.10 5.86 13.15
N GLY A 29 9.42 6.75 12.40
CA GLY A 29 8.73 7.91 12.93
C GLY A 29 7.35 7.62 13.56
N PRO A 30 6.64 8.68 13.99
CA PRO A 30 5.38 8.61 14.71
C PRO A 30 4.23 7.97 13.93
N HIS A 31 4.30 7.91 12.59
CA HIS A 31 3.27 7.28 11.76
C HIS A 31 3.56 5.83 11.41
N GLY A 32 4.75 5.32 11.75
CA GLY A 32 5.14 3.91 11.61
C GLY A 32 5.36 3.27 12.97
N ASN A 33 6.60 2.96 13.30
CA ASN A 33 7.01 2.26 14.52
C ASN A 33 6.72 3.05 15.80
N GLY A 34 6.46 4.35 15.73
CA GLY A 34 5.90 5.12 16.85
C GLY A 34 4.53 4.62 17.33
N ARG A 35 3.80 3.89 16.48
CA ARG A 35 2.50 3.27 16.78
C ARG A 35 2.60 1.86 17.40
N TYR A 36 3.80 1.29 17.47
CA TYR A 36 4.03 -0.04 18.05
C TYR A 36 3.70 -0.06 19.56
N SER A 37 3.15 -1.18 20.05
CA SER A 37 2.92 -1.45 21.47
C SER A 37 3.76 -2.63 21.93
N GLU A 38 4.41 -2.51 23.09
CA GLU A 38 5.21 -3.59 23.69
C GLU A 38 4.35 -4.81 24.07
N HIS A 39 3.03 -4.65 24.18
CA HIS A 39 2.10 -5.76 24.39
C HIS A 39 2.00 -6.74 23.20
N MET A 40 2.58 -6.39 22.05
CA MET A 40 2.71 -7.29 20.91
C MET A 40 3.86 -8.30 21.06
N LEU A 41 4.72 -8.13 22.08
CA LEU A 41 5.75 -9.12 22.42
C LEU A 41 5.13 -10.37 23.07
N PRO A 42 5.75 -11.55 22.90
CA PRO A 42 6.95 -11.78 22.08
C PRO A 42 6.66 -12.03 20.59
N GLU A 43 5.40 -12.14 20.18
CA GLU A 43 5.05 -12.59 18.83
C GLU A 43 5.48 -11.62 17.73
N VAL A 44 5.36 -10.31 17.98
CA VAL A 44 5.80 -9.28 17.03
C VAL A 44 6.81 -8.38 17.73
N GLU A 45 8.08 -8.50 17.36
CA GLU A 45 9.10 -7.57 17.84
C GLU A 45 9.00 -6.23 17.12
N LYS A 46 9.40 -5.15 17.79
CA LYS A 46 9.39 -3.79 17.22
C LYS A 46 10.19 -3.65 15.93
N LYS A 47 11.28 -4.42 15.79
CA LYS A 47 12.14 -4.42 14.59
C LYS A 47 11.43 -4.97 13.35
N ASP A 48 10.42 -5.82 13.55
CA ASP A 48 9.66 -6.48 12.50
C ASP A 48 8.38 -5.71 12.15
N PHE A 49 7.94 -4.80 13.03
CA PHE A 49 6.81 -3.92 12.77
C PHE A 49 7.06 -3.05 11.54
N ARG A 50 6.16 -3.14 10.56
CA ARG A 50 6.20 -2.45 9.27
C ARG A 50 4.96 -1.60 9.08
N LYS A 51 5.08 -0.65 8.15
CA LYS A 51 3.99 0.18 7.65
C LYS A 51 3.74 -0.15 6.18
N GLY A 52 2.51 0.05 5.73
CA GLY A 52 2.11 -0.13 4.35
C GLY A 52 0.76 0.53 4.05
N ALA A 53 0.37 0.48 2.78
CA ALA A 53 -0.94 0.88 2.30
C ALA A 53 -2.05 -0.09 2.74
N GLN A 54 -3.23 0.45 3.04
CA GLN A 54 -4.45 -0.33 3.26
C GLN A 54 -4.94 -1.06 1.99
N TRP A 55 -4.48 -0.64 0.81
CA TRP A 55 -4.83 -1.26 -0.47
C TRP A 55 -3.74 -2.21 -0.89
N PHE A 56 -4.11 -3.47 -1.13
CA PHE A 56 -3.19 -4.52 -1.54
C PHE A 56 -3.85 -5.42 -2.59
N SER A 57 -3.02 -6.19 -3.29
CA SER A 57 -3.48 -7.29 -4.14
C SER A 57 -2.68 -8.52 -3.79
N MET A 58 -3.36 -9.60 -3.43
CA MET A 58 -2.70 -10.79 -2.92
C MET A 58 -3.05 -12.03 -3.73
N ARG A 59 -2.07 -12.93 -3.85
CA ARG A 59 -2.26 -14.25 -4.45
C ARG A 59 -3.03 -15.14 -3.47
N ARG A 60 -3.73 -16.13 -4.01
CA ARG A 60 -4.50 -17.11 -3.22
C ARG A 60 -3.67 -17.76 -2.10
N GLN A 61 -2.40 -18.07 -2.35
CA GLN A 61 -1.52 -18.67 -1.35
C GLN A 61 -1.38 -17.80 -0.10
N HIS A 62 -1.18 -16.49 -0.26
CA HIS A 62 -1.07 -15.54 0.85
C HIS A 62 -2.40 -15.30 1.54
N ALA A 63 -3.51 -15.33 0.78
CA ALA A 63 -4.85 -15.25 1.36
C ALA A 63 -5.12 -16.42 2.30
N LEU A 64 -4.74 -17.65 1.91
CA LEU A 64 -4.88 -18.83 2.76
C LEU A 64 -4.03 -18.73 4.04
N ILE A 65 -2.81 -18.19 3.94
CA ILE A 65 -1.94 -17.98 5.10
C ILE A 65 -2.56 -16.96 6.06
N VAL A 66 -3.09 -15.84 5.56
CA VAL A 66 -3.77 -14.83 6.39
C VAL A 66 -5.03 -15.39 7.04
N MET A 67 -5.82 -16.18 6.32
CA MET A 67 -7.01 -16.83 6.87
C MET A 67 -6.69 -17.85 7.96
N ALA A 68 -5.51 -18.47 7.91
CA ALA A 68 -5.04 -19.41 8.92
C ALA A 68 -4.37 -18.72 10.11
N ASP A 69 -4.01 -17.43 10.02
CA ASP A 69 -3.37 -16.73 11.11
C ASP A 69 -4.35 -16.29 12.19
N SER A 70 -4.19 -16.87 13.38
CA SER A 70 -4.84 -16.40 14.60
C SER A 70 -3.87 -15.75 15.59
N LEU A 71 -2.57 -16.06 15.47
CA LEU A 71 -1.57 -15.70 16.45
C LEU A 71 -1.15 -14.24 16.27
N TYR A 72 -0.65 -13.87 15.09
CA TYR A 72 -0.15 -12.52 14.85
C TYR A 72 -1.30 -11.52 14.76
N TYR A 73 -2.36 -11.87 14.02
CA TYR A 73 -3.55 -11.01 13.89
C TYR A 73 -4.16 -10.64 15.25
N SER A 74 -4.18 -11.54 16.24
CA SER A 74 -4.68 -11.21 17.58
C SER A 74 -3.94 -10.05 18.23
N ARG A 75 -2.62 -9.92 18.00
CA ARG A 75 -1.81 -8.82 18.54
C ARG A 75 -2.19 -7.49 17.91
N PHE A 76 -2.43 -7.46 16.60
CA PHE A 76 -2.91 -6.27 15.91
C PHE A 76 -4.35 -5.91 16.32
N ARG A 77 -5.24 -6.90 16.39
CA ARG A 77 -6.62 -6.71 16.85
C ARG A 77 -6.69 -6.10 18.25
N ASP A 78 -5.88 -6.61 19.17
CA ASP A 78 -6.00 -6.26 20.58
C ASP A 78 -5.22 -4.99 20.95
N TYR A 79 -4.08 -4.74 20.29
CA TYR A 79 -3.13 -3.68 20.66
C TYR A 79 -2.87 -2.63 19.57
N CYS A 80 -3.25 -2.85 18.31
CA CYS A 80 -3.16 -1.85 17.24
C CYS A 80 -4.53 -1.19 16.98
N LYS A 81 -4.98 -0.35 17.91
CA LYS A 81 -6.27 0.34 17.82
C LYS A 81 -6.17 1.82 18.26
N PRO A 82 -7.15 2.66 17.89
CA PRO A 82 -7.15 4.07 18.28
C PRO A 82 -7.10 4.25 19.81
N GLY A 83 -6.25 5.16 20.27
CA GLY A 83 -6.09 5.53 21.68
C GLY A 83 -5.41 4.50 22.60
N PHE A 84 -5.07 3.30 22.13
CA PHE A 84 -4.41 2.30 22.98
C PHE A 84 -3.00 2.76 23.36
N ASP A 85 -2.66 2.73 24.65
CA ASP A 85 -1.43 3.31 25.23
C ASP A 85 -1.16 4.76 24.77
N GLY A 86 -2.22 5.55 24.55
CA GLY A 86 -2.11 6.93 24.06
C GLY A 86 -1.65 7.03 22.60
N LYS A 87 -1.62 5.92 21.86
CA LYS A 87 -1.21 5.85 20.45
C LYS A 87 -2.41 5.57 19.56
N ASN A 88 -2.36 6.13 18.35
CA ASN A 88 -3.33 5.81 17.30
C ASN A 88 -2.69 4.84 16.31
N CYS A 89 -3.00 3.56 16.45
CA CYS A 89 -2.53 2.51 15.55
C CYS A 89 -3.66 2.06 14.60
N ILE A 90 -3.30 1.74 13.36
CA ILE A 90 -4.22 1.38 12.28
C ILE A 90 -3.84 -0.01 11.78
N ALA A 91 -4.55 -1.04 12.24
CA ALA A 91 -4.21 -2.43 11.94
C ALA A 91 -4.09 -2.71 10.42
N ASP A 92 -4.97 -2.12 9.61
CA ASP A 92 -4.96 -2.28 8.15
C ASP A 92 -3.69 -1.74 7.47
N GLU A 93 -2.97 -0.81 8.11
CA GLU A 93 -1.69 -0.26 7.61
C GLU A 93 -0.46 -1.02 8.16
N HIS A 94 -0.64 -1.93 9.12
CA HIS A 94 0.46 -2.53 9.87
C HIS A 94 0.46 -4.05 9.92
N TYR A 95 -0.70 -4.71 9.95
CA TYR A 95 -0.79 -6.16 10.11
C TYR A 95 -0.16 -6.91 8.93
N LEU A 96 -0.73 -6.79 7.72
CA LEU A 96 -0.24 -7.49 6.54
C LEU A 96 1.24 -7.19 6.21
N PRO A 97 1.72 -5.93 6.21
CA PRO A 97 3.13 -5.67 5.94
C PRO A 97 4.05 -6.28 7.00
N THR A 98 3.69 -6.20 8.28
CA THR A 98 4.50 -6.79 9.36
C THR A 98 4.50 -8.32 9.25
N PHE A 99 3.31 -8.91 9.08
CA PHE A 99 3.15 -10.35 9.01
C PHE A 99 3.97 -10.92 7.86
N PHE A 100 3.77 -10.45 6.62
CA PHE A 100 4.53 -10.95 5.48
C PHE A 100 6.02 -10.62 5.53
N ASN A 101 6.44 -9.50 6.13
CA ASN A 101 7.86 -9.23 6.36
C ASN A 101 8.51 -10.31 7.25
N MET A 102 7.78 -10.89 8.21
CA MET A 102 8.30 -11.96 9.07
C MET A 102 8.25 -13.34 8.40
N ILE A 103 7.15 -13.65 7.70
CA ILE A 103 6.90 -15.03 7.24
C ILE A 103 7.30 -15.31 5.78
N ASP A 104 7.22 -14.31 4.90
CA ASP A 104 7.52 -14.45 3.48
C ASP A 104 7.91 -13.10 2.84
N PRO A 105 9.04 -12.49 3.27
CA PRO A 105 9.44 -11.17 2.76
C PRO A 105 9.80 -11.20 1.26
N GLY A 106 10.12 -12.37 0.70
CA GLY A 106 10.40 -12.54 -0.73
C GLY A 106 9.15 -12.75 -1.59
N GLY A 107 8.02 -13.13 -0.99
CA GLY A 107 6.75 -13.32 -1.68
C GLY A 107 5.96 -12.04 -1.93
N ILE A 108 6.33 -10.93 -1.29
CA ILE A 108 5.67 -9.63 -1.47
C ILE A 108 6.55 -8.63 -2.23
N ALA A 109 5.91 -7.70 -2.93
CA ALA A 109 6.58 -6.70 -3.75
C ALA A 109 7.14 -5.51 -2.96
N ASN A 110 6.73 -5.32 -1.70
CA ASN A 110 6.98 -4.14 -0.86
C ASN A 110 6.39 -2.84 -1.42
N TRP A 111 5.45 -2.92 -2.36
CA TRP A 111 4.66 -1.81 -2.87
C TRP A 111 3.27 -2.29 -3.32
N SER A 112 2.32 -1.36 -3.46
CA SER A 112 0.94 -1.64 -3.89
C SER A 112 0.67 -1.16 -5.31
N VAL A 113 -0.14 -1.91 -6.06
CA VAL A 113 -0.61 -1.55 -7.40
C VAL A 113 -1.62 -0.39 -7.43
N THR A 114 -1.91 0.22 -6.29
CA THR A 114 -2.84 1.37 -6.19
C THR A 114 -2.08 2.67 -5.93
N HIS A 115 -2.09 3.57 -6.90
CA HIS A 115 -1.56 4.92 -6.76
C HIS A 115 -2.39 5.75 -5.78
N VAL A 116 -1.69 6.51 -4.94
CA VAL A 116 -2.25 7.48 -3.97
C VAL A 116 -1.40 8.73 -3.98
N ASP A 117 -2.05 9.90 -4.03
CA ASP A 117 -1.36 11.18 -3.98
C ASP A 117 -1.29 11.71 -2.54
N TRP A 118 -0.11 11.64 -1.94
CA TRP A 118 0.19 12.14 -0.60
C TRP A 118 0.85 13.53 -0.59
N SER A 119 0.84 14.26 -1.71
CA SER A 119 1.48 15.58 -1.82
C SER A 119 0.99 16.59 -0.77
N GLU A 120 -0.27 16.47 -0.33
CA GLU A 120 -0.85 17.33 0.71
C GLU A 120 -0.42 17.00 2.15
N ARG A 121 0.23 15.84 2.38
CA ARG A 121 0.72 15.39 3.70
C ARG A 121 -0.34 15.42 4.82
N LYS A 122 -1.59 15.16 4.48
CA LYS A 122 -2.72 15.03 5.42
C LYS A 122 -2.92 13.58 5.84
N TRP A 123 -3.85 13.35 6.76
CA TRP A 123 -4.33 12.01 7.17
C TRP A 123 -4.96 11.20 6.03
N HIS A 124 -5.41 11.87 4.97
CA HIS A 124 -6.00 11.26 3.80
C HIS A 124 -5.28 11.76 2.54
N PRO A 125 -5.16 10.92 1.49
CA PRO A 125 -4.57 11.36 0.24
C PRO A 125 -5.45 12.39 -0.45
N LYS A 126 -4.83 13.19 -1.32
CA LYS A 126 -5.51 14.18 -2.16
C LYS A 126 -6.65 13.53 -2.94
N SER A 127 -7.74 14.27 -3.07
CA SER A 127 -8.87 13.89 -3.92
C SER A 127 -8.88 14.74 -5.17
N TYR A 128 -8.73 14.09 -6.33
CA TYR A 128 -8.80 14.73 -7.64
C TYR A 128 -10.23 15.16 -7.96
N LYS A 129 -10.39 16.43 -8.33
CA LYS A 129 -11.62 17.01 -8.89
C LYS A 129 -11.64 16.84 -10.40
N ALA A 130 -12.78 17.09 -11.03
CA ALA A 130 -12.92 16.98 -12.49
C ALA A 130 -11.84 17.79 -13.25
N GLN A 131 -11.49 19.00 -12.79
CA GLN A 131 -10.46 19.82 -13.43
C GLN A 131 -9.04 19.22 -13.34
N ASP A 132 -8.77 18.40 -12.31
CA ASP A 132 -7.45 17.79 -12.11
C ASP A 132 -7.26 16.59 -13.04
N VAL A 133 -8.35 15.96 -13.51
CA VAL A 133 -8.31 14.79 -14.39
C VAL A 133 -8.03 15.24 -15.83
N THR A 134 -6.78 15.03 -16.25
CA THR A 134 -6.25 15.29 -17.59
C THR A 134 -5.54 14.06 -18.15
N GLU A 135 -5.35 14.01 -19.46
CA GLU A 135 -4.55 12.95 -20.11
C GLU A 135 -3.12 12.91 -19.56
N ASP A 136 -2.49 14.08 -19.37
CA ASP A 136 -1.16 14.19 -18.76
C ASP A 136 -1.11 13.59 -17.35
N LEU A 137 -2.12 13.83 -16.52
CA LEU A 137 -2.18 13.22 -15.18
C LEU A 137 -2.20 11.70 -15.28
N LEU A 138 -3.04 11.14 -16.16
CA LEU A 138 -3.18 9.69 -16.31
C LEU A 138 -1.91 9.07 -16.90
N ASN A 139 -1.30 9.70 -17.90
CA ASN A 139 -0.03 9.27 -18.49
C ASN A 139 1.12 9.33 -17.48
N ASN A 140 1.15 10.36 -16.63
CA ASN A 140 2.13 10.46 -15.55
C ASN A 140 1.94 9.33 -14.54
N ILE A 141 0.73 9.08 -14.04
CA ILE A 141 0.49 8.02 -13.05
C ILE A 141 0.82 6.63 -13.64
N THR A 142 0.42 6.37 -14.89
CA THR A 142 0.61 5.06 -15.54
C THR A 142 2.04 4.80 -16.01
N SER A 143 2.91 5.80 -16.00
CA SER A 143 4.34 5.65 -16.32
C SER A 143 5.25 5.55 -15.09
N ILE A 144 4.73 5.72 -13.87
CA ILE A 144 5.53 5.58 -12.65
C ILE A 144 5.99 4.12 -12.51
N ASP A 145 7.30 3.92 -12.50
CA ASP A 145 7.96 2.62 -12.34
C ASP A 145 8.90 2.57 -11.12
N LEU A 146 8.78 3.58 -10.24
CA LEU A 146 9.46 3.69 -8.95
C LEU A 146 8.43 3.84 -7.84
N SER A 147 8.54 3.02 -6.80
CA SER A 147 7.83 3.18 -5.55
C SER A 147 8.64 4.08 -4.61
N ILE A 148 7.99 5.06 -4.00
CA ILE A 148 8.61 6.04 -3.10
C ILE A 148 7.87 6.02 -1.77
N HIS A 149 8.58 5.75 -0.69
CA HIS A 149 8.10 5.92 0.68
C HIS A 149 8.81 7.09 1.34
N VAL A 150 8.06 7.84 2.14
CA VAL A 150 8.59 8.96 2.92
C VAL A 150 8.40 8.64 4.40
N THR A 151 9.50 8.60 5.16
CA THR A 151 9.42 8.35 6.60
C THR A 151 8.86 9.56 7.34
N SER A 152 8.25 9.32 8.49
CA SER A 152 7.54 10.33 9.27
C SER A 152 8.39 11.03 10.34
N GLU A 153 9.69 10.77 10.36
CA GLU A 153 10.63 11.43 11.28
C GLU A 153 10.77 12.94 11.01
N ALA A 154 11.32 13.66 12.00
CA ALA A 154 11.57 15.09 11.88
C ALA A 154 12.45 15.44 10.66
N LYS A 155 13.41 14.57 10.34
CA LYS A 155 14.14 14.59 9.08
C LYS A 155 13.64 13.43 8.22
N SER A 156 12.62 13.71 7.39
CA SER A 156 12.03 12.70 6.52
C SER A 156 13.06 12.13 5.54
N GLU A 157 13.12 10.81 5.44
CA GLU A 157 13.93 10.11 4.46
C GLU A 157 13.05 9.60 3.31
N ARG A 158 13.62 9.50 2.11
CA ARG A 158 12.94 8.95 0.93
C ARG A 158 13.53 7.59 0.61
N LEU A 159 12.74 6.55 0.81
CA LEU A 159 13.06 5.21 0.37
C LEU A 159 12.53 5.07 -1.06
N VAL A 160 13.40 4.72 -2.00
CA VAL A 160 13.05 4.60 -3.42
C VAL A 160 13.44 3.22 -3.89
N GLN A 161 12.50 2.52 -4.50
CA GLN A 161 12.75 1.20 -5.08
C GLN A 161 12.09 1.08 -6.45
N PRO A 162 12.69 0.33 -7.39
CA PRO A 162 12.03 0.04 -8.65
C PRO A 162 10.85 -0.90 -8.45
N CYS A 163 9.77 -0.67 -9.20
CA CYS A 163 8.64 -1.60 -9.26
C CYS A 163 9.02 -2.80 -10.13
N LEU A 164 9.48 -3.86 -9.49
CA LEU A 164 9.86 -5.10 -10.13
C LEU A 164 8.66 -6.04 -10.20
N TRP A 165 8.29 -6.43 -11.41
CA TRP A 165 7.31 -7.44 -11.72
C TRP A 165 8.05 -8.67 -12.23
N ASN A 166 8.07 -9.77 -11.47
CA ASN A 166 8.86 -10.97 -11.77
C ASN A 166 10.34 -10.67 -12.10
N GLY A 167 10.94 -9.69 -11.40
CA GLY A 167 12.32 -9.25 -11.63
C GLY A 167 12.51 -8.25 -12.79
N ILE A 168 11.44 -7.92 -13.53
CA ILE A 168 11.47 -6.97 -14.66
C ILE A 168 10.85 -5.66 -14.21
N LYS A 169 11.53 -4.53 -14.48
CA LYS A 169 10.97 -3.20 -14.20
C LYS A 169 9.70 -2.98 -15.02
N ARG A 170 8.61 -2.58 -14.36
CA ARG A 170 7.30 -2.28 -14.97
C ARG A 170 6.67 -1.07 -14.27
N PRO A 171 5.70 -0.40 -14.92
CA PRO A 171 4.86 0.54 -14.22
C PRO A 171 4.21 -0.09 -12.99
N CYS A 172 4.17 0.65 -11.88
CA CYS A 172 3.68 0.16 -10.60
C CYS A 172 2.15 0.03 -10.61
N TYR A 173 1.46 1.06 -11.11
CA TYR A 173 0.06 1.25 -10.73
C TYR A 173 -0.93 0.75 -11.77
N LEU A 174 -1.84 -0.12 -11.31
CA LEU A 174 -2.99 -0.61 -12.04
C LEU A 174 -4.26 0.18 -11.71
N PHE A 175 -4.30 0.77 -10.52
CA PHE A 175 -5.43 1.50 -9.99
C PHE A 175 -4.97 2.84 -9.41
N ALA A 176 -5.89 3.79 -9.26
CA ALA A 176 -5.64 5.03 -8.54
C ALA A 176 -6.79 5.44 -7.61
N ARG A 177 -6.45 6.25 -6.61
CA ARG A 177 -7.38 6.97 -5.74
C ARG A 177 -6.72 8.25 -5.19
N LYS A 178 -7.46 9.26 -4.73
CA LYS A 178 -8.93 9.33 -4.62
C LYS A 178 -9.49 10.30 -5.66
N PHE A 179 -10.62 9.96 -6.24
CA PHE A 179 -11.32 10.79 -7.21
C PHE A 179 -12.70 11.12 -6.66
N TYR A 180 -13.15 12.36 -6.83
CA TYR A 180 -14.51 12.73 -6.48
C TYR A 180 -15.53 12.18 -7.49
N PRO A 181 -16.81 11.99 -7.11
CA PRO A 181 -17.83 11.44 -8.01
C PRO A 181 -17.97 12.18 -9.35
N GLU A 182 -17.81 13.51 -9.37
CA GLU A 182 -17.90 14.32 -10.59
C GLU A 182 -16.80 14.07 -11.62
N THR A 183 -15.80 13.24 -11.30
CA THR A 183 -14.73 12.87 -12.23
C THR A 183 -15.14 11.77 -13.22
N VAL A 184 -16.29 11.11 -13.01
CA VAL A 184 -16.62 9.86 -13.72
C VAL A 184 -16.66 10.03 -15.23
N ASP A 185 -17.31 11.08 -15.74
CA ASP A 185 -17.48 11.29 -17.19
C ASP A 185 -16.14 11.52 -17.89
N LYS A 186 -15.24 12.27 -17.23
CA LYS A 186 -13.88 12.51 -17.73
C LYS A 186 -13.05 11.24 -17.72
N LEU A 187 -13.13 10.45 -16.65
CA LEU A 187 -12.40 9.19 -16.55
C LEU A 187 -12.87 8.18 -17.59
N MET A 188 -14.18 8.06 -17.82
CA MET A 188 -14.74 7.20 -18.86
C MET A 188 -14.25 7.61 -20.26
N THR A 189 -14.23 8.92 -20.53
CA THR A 189 -13.76 9.45 -21.83
C THR A 189 -12.27 9.20 -22.05
N LEU A 190 -11.43 9.47 -21.05
CA LEU A 190 -9.97 9.40 -21.20
C LEU A 190 -9.42 7.98 -21.14
N LEU A 191 -10.06 7.08 -20.39
CA LEU A 191 -9.62 5.69 -20.23
C LEU A 191 -10.25 4.74 -21.25
N ASN A 192 -11.12 5.26 -22.13
CA ASN A 192 -11.82 4.50 -23.18
C ASN A 192 -12.52 3.25 -22.63
N PHE A 193 -13.24 3.40 -21.51
CA PHE A 193 -14.12 2.36 -20.96
C PHE A 193 -15.45 2.27 -21.71
#